data_AF-A0A954SA36-F1
#
_entry.id   AF-A0A954SA36-F1
#
_cell.length_a   1.000
_cell.length_b   1.000
_cell.length_c   1.000
_cell.angle_alpha   90.00
_cell.angle_beta   90.00
_cell.angle_gamma   90.00
#
_symmetry.space_group_name_H-M   'P 1'
#
loop_
_entity.id
_entity.type
_entity.pdbx_description
1 polymer ?
#
loop_
_entity_poly.entity_id
_entity_poly.type
_entity_poly.pdbx_seq_one_letter_code
_entity_poly.pdbx_strand_id
1 'polypeptide(L)' 'MAIFKMMFFRPQDLVDVENMLKTPSTEIDLNLVREQLVDIFGQRDPRISNWDEIVSRTRG' A
#
# COMPACT_ATOMS: atom_id res chain seq x y z
N MET A 1 -6.26 -7.71 -1.88
CA MET A 1 -5.53 -7.53 -3.16
C MET A 1 -4.29 -6.64 -3.02
N ALA A 2 -4.35 -5.49 -2.33
CA ALA A 2 -3.20 -4.56 -2.17
C ALA A 2 -1.91 -5.24 -1.66
N ILE A 3 -2.03 -6.09 -0.64
CA ILE A 3 -0.89 -6.77 -0.01
C ILE A 3 -0.18 -7.69 -1.00
N PHE A 4 -0.93 -8.41 -1.84
CA PHE A 4 -0.36 -9.29 -2.86
C PHE A 4 0.41 -8.50 -3.93
N LYS A 5 -0.05 -7.30 -4.30
CA LYS A 5 0.68 -6.41 -5.21
C LYS A 5 1.96 -5.85 -4.57
N MET A 6 1.90 -5.50 -3.28
CA MET A 6 3.06 -5.02 -2.52
C MET A 6 4.12 -6.10 -2.24
N MET A 7 3.76 -7.39 -2.29
CA MET A 7 4.70 -8.50 -2.18
C MET A 7 5.73 -8.52 -3.32
N PHE A 8 5.32 -8.13 -4.54
CA PHE A 8 6.18 -8.13 -5.72
C PHE A 8 6.98 -6.84 -5.91
N PHE A 9 6.50 -5.72 -5.34
CA PHE A 9 7.23 -4.45 -5.26
C PHE A 9 7.83 -3.96 -6.57
N ARG A 10 7.14 -4.20 -7.70
CA ARG A 10 7.54 -3.65 -9.00
C ARG A 10 6.90 -2.28 -9.20
N PRO A 11 7.52 -1.37 -9.98
CA PRO A 11 6.98 -0.03 -10.20
C PRO A 11 5.53 -0.01 -10.69
N GLN A 12 5.14 -0.97 -11.54
CA GLN A 12 3.77 -1.08 -12.05
C GLN A 12 2.76 -1.49 -10.97
N ASP A 13 3.18 -2.34 -10.02
CA ASP A 13 2.31 -2.78 -8.92
C ASP A 13 1.98 -1.61 -7.97
N LEU A 14 2.91 -0.65 -7.78
CA LEU A 14 2.70 0.55 -6.97
C LEU A 14 1.70 1.53 -7.61
N VAL A 15 1.79 1.74 -8.93
CA VAL A 15 0.85 2.58 -9.69
C VAL A 15 -0.57 2.01 -9.61
N ASP A 16 -0.71 0.70 -9.70
CA ASP A 16 -2.00 0.04 -9.56
C ASP A 16 -2.61 0.21 -8.16
N VAL A 17 -1.78 0.14 -7.10
CA VAL A 17 -2.23 0.38 -5.72
C VAL A 17 -2.71 1.81 -5.56
N GLU A 18 -1.96 2.78 -6.09
CA GLU A 18 -2.36 4.20 -6.06
C GLU A 18 -3.71 4.43 -6.77
N ASN A 19 -3.89 3.85 -7.96
CA ASN A 19 -5.15 3.95 -8.72
C ASN A 19 -6.33 3.31 -7.97
N MET A 20 -6.09 2.18 -7.31
CA MET A 20 -7.12 1.52 -6.48
C MET A 20 -7.52 2.40 -5.28
N LEU A 21 -6.55 3.06 -4.64
CA LEU A 21 -6.80 3.95 -3.51
C LEU A 21 -7.52 5.24 -3.91
N LYS A 22 -7.35 5.72 -5.14
CA LYS A 22 -8.07 6.88 -5.69
C LYS A 22 -9.53 6.58 -6.05
N THR A 23 -9.92 5.32 -6.10
CA THR A 23 -11.26 4.91 -6.51
C THR A 23 -12.25 5.02 -5.32
N PRO A 24 -13.24 5.95 -5.35
CA PRO A 24 -14.07 6.29 -4.18
C PRO A 24 -14.91 5.16 -3.61
N SER A 25 -15.22 4.15 -4.42
CA SER A 25 -16.04 2.98 -4.05
C SER A 25 -15.24 1.88 -3.34
N THR A 26 -13.94 2.06 -3.13
CA THR A 26 -13.10 1.05 -2.48
C THR A 26 -12.90 1.39 -1.01
N GLU A 27 -13.65 0.73 -0.14
CA GLU A 27 -13.40 0.75 1.31
C GLU A 27 -12.16 -0.09 1.62
N ILE A 28 -11.00 0.54 1.58
CA ILE A 28 -9.73 -0.07 1.99
C ILE A 28 -9.36 0.47 3.36
N ASP A 29 -9.23 -0.43 4.33
CA ASP A 29 -8.61 -0.12 5.61
C ASP A 29 -7.08 -0.04 5.43
N LEU A 30 -6.58 1.20 5.41
CA LEU A 30 -5.18 1.50 5.17
C LEU A 30 -4.27 1.08 6.33
N ASN A 31 -4.82 1.10 7.56
CA ASN A 31 -4.09 0.72 8.76
C ASN A 31 -3.92 -0.80 8.78
N LEU A 32 -4.99 -1.54 8.49
CA LEU A 32 -4.94 -3.00 8.40
C LEU A 32 -3.94 -3.46 7.31
N VAL A 33 -3.91 -2.79 6.16
CA VAL A 33 -2.93 -3.12 5.10
C VAL A 33 -1.50 -2.84 5.57
N ARG A 34 -1.27 -1.71 6.23
CA ARG A 34 0.04 -1.36 6.77
C ARG A 34 0.51 -2.37 7.82
N GLU A 35 -0.34 -2.74 8.76
CA GLU A 35 -0.05 -3.74 9.81
C GLU A 35 0.35 -5.07 9.19
N GLN A 36 -0.41 -5.56 8.22
CA GLN A 36 -0.05 -6.82 7.53
C GLN A 36 1.27 -6.73 6.77
N LEU A 37 1.60 -5.57 6.16
CA LEU A 37 2.91 -5.38 5.54
C LEU A 37 4.05 -5.40 6.57
N VAL A 38 3.83 -4.78 7.74
CA VAL A 38 4.80 -4.79 8.85
C VAL A 38 4.97 -6.21 9.41
N ASP A 39 3.89 -6.97 9.55
CA ASP A 39 3.94 -8.35 10.04
C ASP A 39 4.71 -9.28 9.08
N ILE A 40 4.59 -9.06 7.77
CA ILE A 40 5.22 -9.92 6.75
C ILE A 40 6.69 -9.54 6.52
N PHE A 41 7.00 -8.24 6.41
CA PHE A 41 8.32 -7.77 5.97
C PHE A 41 9.15 -7.12 7.08
N GLY A 42 8.51 -6.77 8.20
CA GLY A 42 9.12 -6.02 9.30
C GLY A 42 8.97 -4.51 9.14
N GLN A 43 8.92 -3.82 10.28
CA GLN A 43 8.67 -2.36 10.38
C GLN A 43 9.67 -1.48 9.62
N ARG A 44 10.86 -1.99 9.31
CA ARG A 44 11.95 -1.25 8.65
C ARG A 44 12.09 -1.55 7.16
N ASP A 45 11.21 -2.38 6.60
CA ASP A 45 11.26 -2.67 5.17
C ASP A 45 10.90 -1.43 4.34
N PRO A 46 11.64 -1.10 3.26
CA PRO A 46 11.35 0.04 2.37
C PRO A 46 9.93 0.06 1.79
N ARG A 47 9.24 -1.09 1.74
CA ARG A 47 7.83 -1.20 1.35
C ARG A 47 6.91 -0.42 2.26
N ILE A 48 7.22 -0.34 3.55
CA ILE A 48 6.39 0.36 4.53
C ILE A 48 6.45 1.87 4.28
N SER A 49 7.65 2.43 4.07
CA SER A 49 7.80 3.85 3.74
C SER A 49 7.13 4.20 2.41
N ASN A 50 7.21 3.33 1.40
CA ASN A 50 6.52 3.55 0.12
C ASN A 50 5.00 3.48 0.25
N TRP A 51 4.47 2.56 1.07
CA TRP A 51 3.05 2.51 1.38
C TRP A 51 2.57 3.80 2.04
N ASP A 52 3.28 4.24 3.08
CA ASP A 52 2.97 5.47 3.82
C ASP A 52 2.98 6.70 2.89
N GLU A 53 3.91 6.75 1.92
CA GLU A 53 3.97 7.79 0.90
C GLU A 53 2.78 7.75 -0.07
N ILE A 54 2.42 6.58 -0.60
CA ILE A 54 1.28 6.42 -1.53
C ILE A 54 -0.03 6.83 -0.85
N VAL A 55 -0.23 6.41 0.41
CA VAL A 55 -1.41 6.79 1.19
C VAL A 55 -1.48 8.29 1.38
N SER A 56 -0.37 8.93 1.76
CA SER A 56 -0.28 10.38 1.92
C SER A 56 -0.68 11.14 0.65
N ARG A 57 -0.18 10.71 -0.52
CA ARG A 57 -0.51 11.33 -1.82
C ARG A 57 -1.96 11.16 -2.26
N THR A 58 -2.65 10.15 -1.74
CA THR A 58 -4.00 9.78 -2.20
C THR A 58 -5.10 10.31 -1.27
N ARG A 59 -4.78 10.54 0.00
CA ARG A 59 -5.72 11.00 1.03
C ARG A 59 -5.54 12.47 1.43
N GLY A 60 -4.48 13.14 0.94
CA GLY A 60 -4.31 14.60 0.98
C GLY A 60 -4.99 15.29 -0.18
#